data_AF-A0A6G0WIR9-F1
#
_entry.id   AF-A0A6G0WIR9-F1
#
_cell.length_a   1.000
_cell.length_b   1.000
_cell.length_c   1.000
_cell.angle_alpha   90.00
_cell.angle_beta   90.00
_cell.angle_gamma   90.00
#
_symmetry.space_group_name_H-M   'P 1'
#
loop_
_entity.id
_entity.type
_entity.pdbx_description
1 polymer ?
#
loop_
_entity_poly.entity_id
_entity_poly.type
_entity_poly.pdbx_seq_one_letter_code
_entity_poly.pdbx_strand_id
1 'polypeptide(L)'
;MNQQCSYAKCAKPVLPGYDRCNTHRYRRLCVVQDCANQSYARGFCIRHGGKKKCAHADCKSNAFVGEFCARHDTLQRTCCVLGCTNPVPAQEQSSRQDFPSWRLCLDHLNVPVVELESMLPLPEFLEFIDEVVHSMTDNPLDGS
;
A
#
# COMPACT_ATOMS: atom_id res chain seq x y z
N MET A 1 25.48 -25.08 -4.47
CA MET A 1 25.74 -23.80 -3.76
C MET A 1 24.46 -22.98 -3.81
N ASN A 2 23.86 -22.67 -2.66
CA ASN A 2 22.56 -22.02 -2.58
C ASN A 2 22.72 -20.51 -2.85
N GLN A 3 22.71 -20.12 -4.12
CA GLN A 3 22.88 -18.75 -4.60
C GLN A 3 21.58 -17.96 -4.43
N GLN A 4 21.18 -17.71 -3.18
CA GLN A 4 19.94 -17.00 -2.85
C GLN A 4 20.19 -15.50 -2.68
N CYS A 5 19.21 -14.70 -3.12
CA CYS A 5 19.29 -13.25 -3.06
C CYS A 5 19.55 -12.75 -1.63
N SER A 6 20.51 -11.82 -1.46
CA SER A 6 20.82 -11.21 -0.16
C SER A 6 19.67 -10.37 0.46
N TYR A 7 18.60 -10.11 -0.29
CA TYR A 7 17.45 -9.35 0.20
C TYR A 7 16.62 -10.22 1.15
N ALA A 8 16.28 -9.69 2.32
CA ALA A 8 15.55 -10.43 3.36
C ALA A 8 14.27 -11.07 2.80
N LYS A 9 14.11 -12.38 3.09
CA LYS A 9 12.95 -13.20 2.69
C LYS A 9 12.78 -13.37 1.17
N CYS A 10 13.82 -13.19 0.37
CA CYS A 10 13.76 -13.46 -1.06
C CYS A 10 14.36 -14.83 -1.40
N ALA A 11 13.54 -15.75 -1.92
CA ALA A 11 13.99 -17.07 -2.37
C ALA A 11 14.51 -17.10 -3.82
N LYS A 12 14.49 -15.97 -4.54
CA LYS A 12 14.92 -15.91 -5.94
C LYS A 12 16.45 -16.09 -6.06
N PRO A 13 16.91 -16.75 -7.14
CA PRO A 13 18.34 -16.95 -7.35
C PRO A 13 19.07 -15.63 -7.63
N VAL A 14 20.34 -15.58 -7.26
CA VAL A 14 21.27 -14.47 -7.50
C VAL A 14 21.66 -14.42 -8.97
N LEU A 15 21.82 -13.21 -9.52
CA LEU A 15 22.32 -13.00 -10.87
C LEU A 15 23.84 -13.28 -10.93
N PRO A 16 24.40 -13.89 -11.99
CA PRO A 16 25.85 -14.13 -12.09
C PRO A 16 26.65 -12.82 -11.92
N GLY A 17 27.59 -12.81 -10.98
CA GLY A 17 28.42 -11.63 -10.66
C GLY A 17 27.75 -10.58 -9.76
N TYR A 18 26.53 -10.82 -9.28
CA TYR A 18 25.83 -9.97 -8.33
C TYR A 18 25.64 -10.71 -6.99
N ASP A 19 25.15 -9.99 -5.98
CA ASP A 19 24.72 -10.53 -4.68
C ASP A 19 23.20 -10.67 -4.57
N ARG A 20 22.47 -10.29 -5.64
CA ARG A 20 21.01 -10.12 -5.65
C ARG A 20 20.36 -10.65 -6.93
N CYS A 21 19.07 -10.96 -6.85
CA CYS A 21 18.26 -11.39 -7.99
C CYS A 21 17.91 -10.21 -8.90
N ASN A 22 17.38 -10.49 -10.10
CA ASN A 22 17.05 -9.46 -11.08
C ASN A 22 16.11 -8.36 -10.54
N THR A 23 15.17 -8.70 -9.66
CA THR A 23 14.22 -7.72 -9.06
C THR A 23 14.82 -6.88 -7.95
N HIS A 24 15.91 -7.34 -7.34
CA HIS A 24 16.53 -6.69 -6.19
C HIS A 24 17.90 -6.07 -6.51
N ARG A 25 18.48 -6.33 -7.69
CA ARG A 25 19.79 -5.79 -8.10
C ARG A 25 19.88 -4.25 -8.00
N TYR A 26 18.76 -3.56 -8.18
CA TYR A 26 18.67 -2.09 -8.07
C TYR A 26 18.19 -1.59 -6.70
N ARG A 27 17.71 -2.48 -5.83
CA ARG A 27 17.23 -2.11 -4.50
C ARG A 27 18.42 -2.05 -3.55
N ARG A 28 18.84 -0.84 -3.20
CA ARG A 28 19.88 -0.63 -2.19
C ARG A 28 19.29 -0.87 -0.80
N LEU A 29 20.08 -1.48 0.08
CA LEU A 29 19.74 -1.64 1.49
C LEU A 29 20.13 -0.38 2.26
N CYS A 30 19.60 -0.27 3.47
CA CYS A 30 20.00 0.75 4.42
C CYS A 30 21.50 0.62 4.76
N VAL A 31 22.20 1.74 4.84
CA VAL A 31 23.65 1.78 5.17
C VAL A 31 23.94 1.40 6.64
N VAL A 32 22.93 1.46 7.51
CA VAL A 32 23.06 1.05 8.91
C VAL A 32 23.35 -0.45 8.99
N GLN A 33 24.38 -0.82 9.75
CA GLN A 33 24.76 -2.22 9.98
C GLN A 33 23.56 -3.02 10.49
N ASP A 34 23.45 -4.27 10.02
CA ASP A 34 22.37 -5.20 10.33
C ASP A 34 20.95 -4.74 9.94
N CYS A 35 20.83 -3.68 9.12
CA CYS A 35 19.55 -3.24 8.61
C CYS A 35 19.24 -3.82 7.22
N ALA A 36 18.44 -4.88 7.17
CA ALA A 36 17.97 -5.47 5.92
C ALA A 36 16.84 -4.70 5.22
N ASN A 37 16.46 -3.51 5.71
CA ASN A 37 15.42 -2.71 5.08
C ASN A 37 15.96 -2.04 3.82
N GLN A 38 15.08 -1.90 2.82
CA GLN A 38 15.39 -1.12 1.62
C GLN A 38 15.63 0.35 1.97
N SER A 39 16.67 0.94 1.38
CA SER A 39 16.89 2.38 1.46
C SER A 39 15.76 3.11 0.74
N TYR A 40 15.19 4.11 1.39
CA TYR A 40 14.19 4.98 0.79
C TYR A 40 14.86 6.15 0.05
N ALA A 41 15.76 6.86 0.74
CA ALA A 41 16.56 7.95 0.16
C ALA A 41 17.88 8.10 0.93
N ARG A 42 18.90 8.68 0.29
CA ARG A 42 20.20 8.98 0.92
C ARG A 42 20.90 7.76 1.55
N GLY A 43 20.60 6.55 1.07
CA GLY A 43 21.14 5.30 1.64
C GLY A 43 20.46 4.85 2.94
N PHE A 44 19.42 5.54 3.42
CA PHE A 44 18.74 5.19 4.65
C PHE A 44 17.31 4.70 4.41
N CYS A 45 16.85 3.73 5.21
CA CYS A 45 15.45 3.32 5.24
C CYS A 45 14.60 4.36 6.01
N ILE A 46 13.27 4.25 5.95
CA ILE A 46 12.35 5.20 6.63
C ILE A 46 12.61 5.28 8.14
N ARG A 47 12.97 4.17 8.78
CA ARG A 47 13.29 4.13 10.23
C ARG A 47 14.63 4.78 10.56
N HIS A 48 15.58 4.75 9.63
CA HIS A 48 16.93 5.25 9.84
C HIS A 48 17.17 6.61 9.14
N GLY A 49 16.13 7.41 8.91
CA GLY A 49 16.27 8.78 8.40
C GLY A 49 16.15 8.94 6.89
N GLY A 50 15.71 7.91 6.16
CA GLY A 50 15.41 8.02 4.74
C GLY A 50 14.29 9.03 4.45
N LYS A 51 13.35 9.21 5.39
CA LYS A 51 12.24 10.16 5.28
C LYS A 51 12.39 11.27 6.31
N LYS A 52 12.10 12.52 5.91
CA LYS A 52 12.09 13.67 6.83
C LYS A 52 11.07 13.44 7.95
N LYS A 53 11.38 13.94 9.15
CA LYS A 53 10.43 14.03 10.25
C LYS A 53 9.52 15.23 10.08
N CYS A 54 8.35 15.17 10.71
CA CYS A 54 7.45 16.31 10.76
C CYS A 54 8.13 17.47 11.52
N ALA A 55 8.06 18.68 10.96
CA ALA A 55 8.63 19.88 11.57
C ALA A 55 7.82 20.42 12.77
N HIS A 56 6.59 19.92 13.00
CA HIS A 56 5.78 20.29 14.15
C HIS A 56 6.42 19.79 15.45
N ALA A 57 6.45 20.64 16.48
CA ALA A 57 6.98 20.32 17.80
C ALA A 57 6.37 19.01 18.36
N ASP A 58 7.21 18.19 18.98
CA ASP A 58 6.84 16.90 19.59
C ASP A 58 6.21 15.85 18.64
N CYS A 59 6.23 16.07 17.33
CA CYS A 59 5.74 15.11 16.36
C CYS A 59 6.81 14.10 15.94
N LYS A 60 6.63 12.83 16.32
CA LYS A 60 7.55 11.73 15.93
C LYS A 60 7.22 11.12 14.55
N SER A 61 6.13 11.56 13.93
CA SER A 61 5.66 11.08 12.63
C SER A 61 6.57 11.57 11.50
N ASN A 62 6.57 10.83 10.40
CA ASN A 62 7.32 11.24 9.21
C ASN A 62 6.51 12.25 8.41
N ALA A 63 7.20 13.20 7.78
CA ALA A 63 6.57 14.11 6.85
C ALA A 63 5.91 13.33 5.70
N PHE A 64 4.76 13.79 5.22
CA PHE A 64 4.07 13.20 4.07
C PHE A 64 4.53 13.89 2.79
N VAL A 65 4.26 15.19 2.69
CA VAL A 65 4.69 16.11 1.64
C VAL A 65 5.30 17.34 2.31
N GLY A 66 6.39 17.88 1.74
CA GLY A 66 7.10 19.01 2.32
C GLY A 66 7.74 18.66 3.67
N GLU A 67 7.41 19.45 4.69
CA GLU A 67 8.03 19.37 6.02
C GLU A 67 7.09 18.80 7.09
N PHE A 68 5.81 18.64 6.80
CA PHE A 68 4.80 18.22 7.78
C PHE A 68 4.23 16.83 7.47
N CYS A 69 3.78 16.13 8.52
CA CYS A 69 3.03 14.89 8.36
C CYS A 69 1.61 15.20 7.89
N ALA A 70 0.86 14.21 7.42
CA ALA A 70 -0.50 14.42 6.92
C ALA A 70 -1.46 15.11 7.92
N ARG A 71 -1.16 15.05 9.22
CA ARG A 71 -1.93 15.73 10.28
C ARG A 71 -1.53 17.19 10.51
N HIS A 72 -0.27 17.52 10.27
CA HIS A 72 0.26 18.87 10.54
C HIS A 72 0.53 19.65 9.24
N ASP A 73 0.23 19.05 8.10
CA ASP A 73 0.27 19.71 6.80
C ASP A 73 -0.93 20.66 6.68
N THR A 74 -0.72 21.84 6.10
CA THR A 74 -1.76 22.85 5.89
C THR A 74 -2.54 22.63 4.60
N LEU A 75 -2.15 21.62 3.81
CA LEU A 75 -2.84 21.28 2.58
C LEU A 75 -4.24 20.72 2.88
N GLN A 76 -5.26 21.57 2.71
CA GLN A 76 -6.65 21.17 2.70
C GLN A 76 -6.87 20.19 1.54
N ARG A 77 -7.33 18.98 1.87
CA ARG A 77 -7.61 17.93 0.90
C ARG A 77 -9.11 17.89 0.62
N THR A 78 -9.48 17.48 -0.57
CA THR A 78 -10.86 17.14 -0.92
C THR A 78 -11.12 15.67 -0.60
N CYS A 79 -12.38 15.34 -0.33
CA CYS A 79 -12.81 13.96 -0.14
C CYS A 79 -12.44 13.08 -1.34
N CYS A 80 -12.07 11.83 -1.09
CA CYS A 80 -11.75 10.87 -2.16
C CYS A 80 -12.97 10.19 -2.80
N VAL A 81 -14.19 10.45 -2.31
CA VAL A 81 -15.43 9.95 -2.92
C VAL A 81 -15.67 10.66 -4.24
N LEU A 82 -15.94 9.89 -5.31
CA LEU A 82 -16.16 10.42 -6.65
C LEU A 82 -17.32 11.42 -6.65
N GLY A 83 -17.09 12.62 -7.20
CA GLY A 83 -18.09 13.70 -7.24
C GLY A 83 -18.24 14.49 -5.93
N CYS A 84 -17.55 14.10 -4.86
CA CYS A 84 -17.54 14.86 -3.61
C CYS A 84 -16.42 15.92 -3.64
N THR A 85 -16.80 17.18 -3.45
CA THR A 85 -15.86 18.31 -3.37
C THR A 85 -15.66 18.82 -1.95
N ASN A 86 -16.29 18.17 -0.96
CA ASN A 86 -16.21 18.60 0.43
C ASN A 86 -14.78 18.45 0.96
N PRO A 87 -14.31 19.40 1.78
CA PRO A 87 -12.99 19.32 2.37
C PRO A 87 -12.92 18.20 3.42
N VAL A 88 -11.80 17.50 3.45
CA VAL A 88 -11.43 16.59 4.55
C VAL A 88 -11.13 17.45 5.79
N PRO A 89 -11.71 17.13 6.96
CA PRO A 89 -11.45 17.88 8.17
C PRO A 89 -9.96 17.85 8.53
N ALA A 90 -9.41 19.01 8.87
CA ALA A 90 -8.07 19.10 9.46
C ALA A 90 -8.13 18.39 10.82
N GLN A 91 -7.36 17.32 11.00
CA GLN A 91 -7.42 16.53 12.23
C GLN A 91 -6.74 17.26 13.39
N GLU A 92 -7.49 17.94 14.25
CA GLU A 92 -7.00 18.38 15.55
C GLU A 92 -7.14 17.23 16.58
N GLN A 93 -5.98 16.79 17.11
CA GLN A 93 -5.77 16.18 18.44
C GLN A 93 -6.78 15.10 18.89
N SER A 94 -6.46 13.81 18.91
CA SER A 94 -5.69 13.16 19.99
C SER A 94 -5.97 11.64 19.91
N SER A 95 -5.10 10.83 20.50
CA SER A 95 -5.15 9.36 20.55
C SER A 95 -5.12 8.61 19.21
N ARG A 96 -4.02 7.88 19.02
CA ARG A 96 -3.90 6.81 18.04
C ARG A 96 -5.04 5.82 18.29
N GLN A 97 -5.86 5.52 17.28
CA GLN A 97 -6.29 4.17 16.89
C GLN A 97 -7.49 4.25 15.92
N ASP A 98 -7.26 3.71 14.73
CA ASP A 98 -8.21 2.85 14.00
C ASP A 98 -9.03 3.30 12.78
N PHE A 99 -8.95 4.52 12.23
CA PHE A 99 -9.52 4.75 10.88
C PHE A 99 -8.71 5.77 10.04
N PRO A 100 -8.48 5.54 8.73
CA PRO A 100 -7.76 6.46 7.85
C PRO A 100 -8.65 7.65 7.46
N SER A 101 -9.00 8.47 8.45
CA SER A 101 -9.86 9.65 8.31
C SER A 101 -9.28 10.77 7.45
N TRP A 102 -8.00 10.69 7.09
CA TRP A 102 -7.27 11.72 6.32
C TRP A 102 -7.66 11.80 4.83
N ARG A 103 -8.66 11.02 4.37
CA ARG A 103 -9.16 11.04 2.98
C ARG A 103 -10.68 11.27 2.82
N LEU A 104 -11.45 11.26 3.90
CA LEU A 104 -12.91 11.35 3.86
C LEU A 104 -13.40 12.63 4.55
N CYS A 105 -14.41 13.31 3.99
CA CYS A 105 -15.09 14.41 4.68
C CYS A 105 -15.94 13.88 5.83
N LEU A 106 -16.48 14.74 6.70
CA LEU A 106 -17.33 14.32 7.83
C LEU A 106 -18.54 13.48 7.38
N ASP A 107 -19.14 13.81 6.24
CA ASP A 107 -20.29 13.08 5.67
C ASP A 107 -19.93 11.64 5.28
N HIS A 108 -18.67 11.40 4.88
CA HIS A 108 -18.20 10.09 4.44
C HIS A 108 -17.31 9.39 5.48
N LEU A 109 -16.90 10.07 6.55
CA LEU A 109 -16.04 9.51 7.61
C LEU A 109 -16.79 8.52 8.50
N ASN A 110 -18.11 8.67 8.62
CA ASN A 110 -18.98 7.89 9.47
C ASN A 110 -20.02 7.08 8.69
N VAL A 111 -19.77 6.69 7.43
CA VAL A 111 -20.67 5.76 6.74
C VAL A 111 -20.60 4.43 7.50
N PRO A 112 -21.66 4.01 8.21
CA PRO A 112 -21.65 2.72 8.88
C PRO A 112 -21.51 1.64 7.80
N VAL A 113 -20.83 0.54 8.12
CA VAL A 113 -20.63 -0.63 7.23
C VAL A 113 -21.96 -1.39 7.04
N VAL A 114 -23.05 -0.68 6.79
CA VAL A 114 -24.40 -1.21 6.55
C VAL A 114 -24.96 -0.52 5.31
N GLU A 115 -24.52 -0.97 4.13
CA GLU A 115 -25.30 -0.99 2.88
C GLU A 115 -24.48 -1.65 1.75
N LEU A 116 -23.84 -2.79 2.05
CA LEU A 116 -23.33 -3.72 1.02
C LEU A 116 -24.22 -4.97 0.88
N GLU A 117 -25.30 -5.06 1.65
CA GLU A 117 -26.30 -6.15 1.51
C GLU A 117 -27.43 -5.79 0.52
N SER A 118 -27.48 -4.57 0.00
CA SER A 118 -28.42 -4.16 -1.07
C SER A 118 -27.83 -4.23 -2.49
N MET A 119 -26.54 -4.59 -2.63
CA MET A 119 -25.87 -4.86 -3.90
C MET A 119 -25.74 -6.38 -4.16
N LEU A 120 -26.77 -7.14 -3.76
CA LEU A 120 -26.93 -8.51 -4.23
C LEU A 120 -27.11 -8.48 -5.75
N PRO A 121 -26.36 -9.30 -6.51
CA PRO A 121 -26.58 -9.40 -7.95
C PRO A 121 -27.99 -9.96 -8.17
N LEU A 122 -28.75 -9.30 -9.04
CA LEU A 122 -30.05 -9.78 -9.48
C LEU A 122 -29.94 -11.27 -9.89
N PRO A 123 -30.96 -12.10 -9.60
CA PRO A 123 -30.93 -13.54 -9.82
C PRO A 123 -30.77 -13.95 -11.31
N GLU A 124 -30.68 -13.02 -12.24
CA GLU A 124 -30.46 -13.29 -13.67
C GLU A 124 -28.97 -13.47 -14.06
N PHE A 125 -28.01 -13.12 -13.20
CA PHE A 125 -26.58 -13.19 -13.58
C PHE A 125 -25.92 -14.55 -13.35
N LEU A 126 -26.49 -15.40 -12.48
CA LEU A 126 -25.93 -16.72 -12.17
C LEU A 126 -26.28 -17.79 -13.21
N GLU A 127 -27.40 -17.66 -13.92
CA GLU A 127 -27.71 -18.58 -15.02
C GLU A 127 -26.74 -18.41 -16.21
N PHE A 128 -26.09 -17.25 -16.34
CA PHE A 128 -25.14 -16.98 -17.42
C PHE A 128 -23.73 -17.57 -17.16
N ILE A 129 -23.34 -17.77 -15.90
CA ILE A 129 -22.00 -18.27 -15.56
C ILE A 129 -21.92 -19.79 -15.71
N ASP A 130 -22.99 -20.53 -15.39
CA ASP A 130 -23.00 -21.99 -15.51
C ASP A 130 -22.92 -22.47 -16.97
N GLU A 131 -23.48 -21.73 -17.93
CA GLU A 131 -23.39 -22.04 -19.36
C GLU A 131 -21.95 -21.89 -19.90
N VAL A 132 -21.24 -20.85 -19.46
CA VAL A 132 -19.85 -20.58 -19.89
C VAL A 132 -18.88 -21.60 -19.30
N VAL A 133 -19.04 -21.96 -18.02
CA VAL A 133 -18.15 -22.91 -17.32
C VAL A 133 -18.26 -24.32 -17.88
N HIS A 134 -19.46 -24.79 -18.24
CA HIS A 134 -19.64 -26.14 -18.82
C HIS A 134 -19.11 -26.28 -20.25
N SER A 135 -18.87 -25.18 -20.97
CA SER A 135 -18.31 -25.23 -22.33
C SER A 135 -16.78 -25.37 -22.39
N MET A 136 -16.07 -25.26 -21.27
CA MET A 136 -14.61 -25.17 -21.25
C MET A 136 -13.86 -26.40 -20.72
N THR A 137 -14.54 -27.48 -20.31
CA THR A 137 -13.88 -28.65 -19.69
C THR A 137 -13.64 -29.86 -20.60
N ASP A 138 -13.88 -29.78 -21.91
CA ASP A 138 -13.51 -30.85 -22.83
C ASP A 138 -12.40 -30.41 -23.78
N ASN A 139 -11.15 -30.54 -23.35
CA ASN A 139 -10.07 -30.80 -24.31
C ASN A 139 -8.92 -31.61 -23.68
N PRO A 140 -8.76 -32.89 -24.04
CA PRO A 140 -7.69 -33.75 -23.52
C PRO A 140 -6.35 -33.41 -24.18
N LEU A 141 -5.31 -33.18 -23.36
CA LEU A 141 -3.94 -33.05 -23.82
C LEU A 141 -3.29 -34.44 -23.95
N ASP A 142 -3.34 -34.99 -25.17
CA ASP A 142 -2.37 -35.96 -25.69
C ASP A 142 -1.54 -35.24 -26.75
N GLY A 143 -0.21 -35.32 -26.65
CA GLY A 143 0.60 -35.31 -27.87
C GLY A 143 1.97 -34.65 -27.76
N SER A 144 2.98 -35.53 -27.61
CA SER A 144 4.39 -35.40 -28.06
C SER A 144 5.37 -34.57 -27.23
#